data_AF-A0A6I3U676-F1
#
_entry.id   AF-A0A6I3U676-F1
#
_cell.length_a   1.000
_cell.length_b   1.000
_cell.length_c   1.000
_cell.angle_alpha   90.00
_cell.angle_beta   90.00
_cell.angle_gamma   90.00
#
_symmetry.space_group_name_H-M   'P 1'
#
loop_
_entity.id
_entity.type
_entity.pdbx_description
1 polymer ?
#
loop_
_entity_poly.entity_id
_entity_poly.type
_entity_poly.pdbx_seq_one_letter_code
_entity_poly.pdbx_strand_id
1 'polypeptide(L)'
;ALTRQISGIFAVAENYPDLKASANFIKLQEELTNTENKISYSRQLYNSVVSNYNVKLESFPSNIIAGLFGFKAADFLQTPEEEKAVPKVDFSGLGD
;
A
#
# COMPACT_ATOMS: atom_id res chain seq x y z
N ALA A 1 -5.66 -0.78 -5.26
CA ALA A 1 -6.80 -0.07 -5.88
C ALA A 1 -6.42 1.36 -6.24
N LEU A 2 -5.99 2.18 -5.28
CA LEU A 2 -5.57 3.57 -5.51
C LEU A 2 -4.36 3.65 -6.47
N THR A 3 -3.31 2.86 -6.21
CA THR A 3 -2.10 2.78 -7.06
C THR A 3 -2.44 2.47 -8.53
N ARG A 4 -3.36 1.53 -8.76
CA ARG A 4 -3.78 1.10 -10.11
C ARG A 4 -4.54 2.19 -10.87
N GLN A 5 -5.38 2.96 -10.17
CA GLN A 5 -6.09 4.10 -10.76
C GLN A 5 -5.13 5.26 -11.09
N ILE A 6 -4.11 5.45 -10.25
CA ILE A 6 -3.07 6.47 -10.45
C ILE A 6 -2.17 6.12 -11.65
N SER A 7 -1.82 4.85 -11.85
CA SER A 7 -1.08 4.40 -13.04
C SER A 7 -1.80 4.77 -14.34
N GLY A 8 -3.14 4.71 -14.35
CA GLY A 8 -3.94 5.13 -15.50
C GLY A 8 -3.85 6.63 -15.78
N ILE A 9 -3.79 7.46 -14.75
CA ILE A 9 -3.63 8.92 -14.89
C ILE A 9 -2.25 9.27 -15.47
N PHE A 10 -1.19 8.58 -15.07
CA PHE A 10 0.15 8.79 -15.62
C PHE A 10 0.27 8.36 -17.08
N ALA A 11 -0.35 7.22 -17.45
CA ALA A 11 -0.39 6.77 -18.84
C ALA A 11 -1.11 7.77 -19.77
N VAL A 12 -2.15 8.45 -19.28
CA VAL A 12 -2.82 9.50 -20.06
C VAL A 12 -1.95 10.76 -20.19
N ALA A 13 -1.26 11.16 -19.11
CA ALA A 13 -0.45 12.38 -19.09
C ALA A 13 0.79 12.34 -20.03
N GLU A 14 1.23 11.15 -20.45
CA GLU A 14 2.35 11.01 -21.39
C GLU A 14 2.04 11.53 -22.78
N ASN A 15 0.76 11.48 -23.19
CA ASN A 15 0.28 12.04 -24.44
C ASN A 15 0.05 13.56 -24.36
N TYR A 16 0.21 14.19 -23.18
CA TYR A 16 -0.05 15.61 -22.96
C TYR A 16 1.12 16.28 -22.19
N PRO A 17 2.20 16.66 -22.89
CA PRO A 17 3.40 17.26 -22.28
C PRO A 17 3.12 18.49 -21.43
N ASP A 18 2.19 19.35 -21.87
CA ASP A 18 1.80 20.56 -21.13
C ASP A 18 1.08 20.25 -19.81
N LEU A 19 0.27 19.18 -19.79
CA LEU A 19 -0.38 18.71 -18.57
C LEU A 19 0.64 18.10 -17.61
N LYS A 20 1.60 17.33 -18.13
CA LYS A 20 2.69 16.72 -17.36
C LYS A 20 3.58 17.77 -16.70
N ALA A 21 3.87 18.87 -17.40
CA ALA A 21 4.66 19.99 -16.89
C ALA A 21 3.85 20.97 -16.02
N SER A 22 2.53 20.79 -15.92
CA SER A 22 1.68 21.65 -15.09
C SER A 22 2.06 21.52 -13.62
N ALA A 23 2.32 22.65 -12.97
CA ALA A 23 2.63 22.71 -11.54
C ALA A 23 1.55 22.02 -10.66
N ASN A 24 0.28 22.10 -11.06
CA ASN A 24 -0.82 21.43 -10.36
C ASN A 24 -0.75 19.90 -10.47
N PHE A 25 -0.33 19.38 -11.63
CA PHE A 25 -0.19 17.95 -11.87
C PHE A 25 1.00 17.35 -11.11
N ILE A 26 2.13 18.07 -11.07
CA ILE A 26 3.31 17.69 -10.30
C ILE A 26 2.97 17.65 -8.80
N LYS A 27 2.29 18.66 -8.27
CA LYS A 27 1.85 18.70 -6.87
C LYS A 27 0.90 17.54 -6.55
N LEU A 28 -0.03 17.22 -7.46
CA LEU A 28 -0.92 16.08 -7.29
C LEU A 28 -0.14 14.76 -7.25
N GLN A 29 0.82 14.56 -8.15
CA GLN A 29 1.69 13.37 -8.16
C GLN A 29 2.45 13.21 -6.83
N GLU A 30 2.97 14.31 -6.28
CA GLU A 30 3.68 14.31 -5.00
C GLU A 30 2.74 13.92 -3.84
N GLU A 31 1.57 14.56 -3.72
CA GLU A 31 0.59 14.26 -2.68
C GLU A 31 0.07 12.82 -2.76
N LEU A 32 -0.14 12.32 -3.97
CA LEU A 32 -0.54 10.92 -4.19
C LEU A 32 0.56 9.95 -3.77
N THR A 33 1.82 10.23 -4.12
CA THR A 33 2.98 9.41 -3.71
C THR A 33 3.11 9.40 -2.19
N ASN A 34 2.98 10.57 -1.55
CA ASN A 34 2.99 10.69 -0.09
C ASN A 34 1.84 9.92 0.57
N THR A 35 0.66 9.95 -0.04
CA THR A 35 -0.52 9.21 0.44
C THR A 35 -0.32 7.71 0.32
N GLU A 36 0.20 7.21 -0.80
CA GLU A 36 0.51 5.78 -1.00
C GLU A 36 1.57 5.31 0.01
N ASN A 37 2.62 6.11 0.22
CA ASN A 37 3.64 5.80 1.22
C ASN A 37 3.04 5.69 2.64
N LYS A 38 2.12 6.59 3.01
CA LYS A 38 1.40 6.53 4.29
C LYS A 38 0.51 5.30 4.40
N ILE A 39 -0.19 4.93 3.33
CA ILE A 39 -1.02 3.72 3.29
C ILE A 39 -0.13 2.50 3.50
N SER A 40 0.93 2.36 2.71
CA SER A 40 1.90 1.26 2.82
C SER A 40 2.48 1.14 4.22
N TYR A 41 2.96 2.25 4.79
CA TYR A 41 3.46 2.30 6.16
C TYR A 41 2.41 1.87 7.20
N SER A 42 1.18 2.37 7.07
CA SER A 42 0.08 2.02 8.00
C SER A 42 -0.24 0.54 7.96
N ARG A 43 -0.21 -0.08 6.77
CA ARG A 43 -0.39 -1.54 6.62
C ARG A 43 0.74 -2.31 7.29
N GLN A 44 1.99 -1.91 7.06
CA GLN A 44 3.15 -2.52 7.70
C GLN A 44 3.09 -2.39 9.23
N LEU A 45 2.73 -1.20 9.73
CA LEU A 45 2.58 -0.93 11.16
C LEU A 45 1.52 -1.83 11.79
N TYR A 46 0.33 -1.94 11.16
CA TYR A 46 -0.72 -2.85 11.63
C TYR A 46 -0.21 -4.29 11.71
N ASN A 47 0.43 -4.79 10.65
CA ASN A 47 0.97 -6.15 10.63
C ASN A 47 2.06 -6.37 11.68
N SER A 48 2.91 -5.38 11.93
CA SER A 48 3.93 -5.44 12.98
C SER A 48 3.29 -5.52 14.38
N VAL A 49 2.25 -4.73 14.64
CA VAL A 49 1.50 -4.77 15.90
C VAL A 49 0.80 -6.11 16.08
N VAL A 50 0.12 -6.61 15.04
CA VAL A 50 -0.54 -7.93 15.06
C VAL A 50 0.47 -9.05 15.32
N SER A 51 1.63 -9.01 14.66
CA SER A 51 2.71 -9.98 14.89
C SER A 51 3.15 -9.98 16.36
N ASN A 52 3.48 -8.81 16.91
CA ASN A 52 3.90 -8.68 18.30
C ASN A 52 2.81 -9.12 19.29
N TYR A 53 1.55 -8.82 18.98
CA TYR A 53 0.41 -9.25 19.77
C TYR A 53 0.26 -10.78 19.78
N ASN A 54 0.28 -11.41 18.61
CA ASN A 54 0.16 -12.86 18.47
C ASN A 54 1.35 -13.58 19.13
N VAL A 55 2.58 -13.06 18.98
CA VAL A 55 3.76 -13.58 19.68
C VAL A 55 3.56 -13.53 21.19
N LYS A 56 3.05 -12.42 21.74
CA LYS A 56 2.75 -12.33 23.19
C LYS A 56 1.64 -13.28 23.61
N LEU A 57 0.63 -13.49 22.78
CA LEU A 57 -0.46 -14.42 23.03
C LEU A 57 0.05 -15.86 23.21
N GLU A 58 1.11 -16.23 22.50
CA GLU A 58 1.72 -17.57 22.55
C GLU A 58 2.88 -17.67 23.56
N SER A 59 3.47 -16.55 23.97
CA SER A 59 4.62 -16.53 24.88
C SER A 59 4.25 -16.65 26.35
N PHE A 60 5.08 -17.34 27.14
CA PHE A 60 4.98 -17.37 28.59
C PHE A 60 5.47 -16.06 29.22
N PRO A 61 4.82 -15.51 30.25
CA PRO A 61 3.61 -16.02 30.93
C PRO A 61 2.29 -15.52 30.34
N SER A 62 2.33 -14.66 29.32
CA SER A 62 1.16 -13.99 28.76
C SER A 62 0.13 -14.94 28.15
N ASN A 63 0.54 -16.11 27.65
CA ASN A 63 -0.35 -17.15 27.14
C ASN A 63 -1.33 -17.73 28.18
N ILE A 64 -0.94 -17.79 29.46
CA ILE A 64 -1.82 -18.26 30.54
C ILE A 64 -2.96 -17.27 30.75
N ILE A 65 -2.63 -15.98 30.86
CA ILE A 65 -3.62 -14.90 30.96
C ILE A 65 -4.48 -14.88 29.70
N ALA A 66 -3.88 -15.06 28.52
CA ALA A 66 -4.63 -15.13 27.26
C ALA A 66 -5.65 -16.27 27.23
N GLY A 67 -5.29 -17.46 27.71
CA GLY A 67 -6.23 -18.57 27.84
C GLY A 67 -7.35 -18.31 28.84
N LEU A 68 -7.02 -17.75 30.01
CA LEU A 68 -8.00 -17.47 31.07
C LEU A 68 -9.03 -16.39 30.66
N PHE A 69 -8.60 -15.37 29.94
CA PHE A 69 -9.45 -14.25 29.51
C PHE A 69 -9.96 -14.38 28.07
N GLY A 70 -9.63 -15.47 27.36
CA GLY A 70 -10.15 -15.77 26.03
C GLY A 70 -9.62 -14.85 24.92
N PHE A 71 -8.42 -14.30 25.04
CA PHE A 71 -7.79 -13.54 23.97
C PHE A 71 -7.49 -14.45 22.76
N LYS A 72 -7.66 -13.93 21.54
CA LYS A 72 -7.49 -14.68 20.28
C LYS A 72 -6.51 -13.97 19.38
N ALA A 73 -5.81 -14.75 18.54
CA ALA A 73 -4.92 -14.20 17.53
C ALA A 73 -5.67 -13.21 16.61
N ALA A 74 -4.99 -12.13 16.25
CA ALA A 74 -5.48 -11.15 15.29
C ALA A 74 -4.98 -11.51 13.88
N ASP A 75 -5.83 -11.25 12.88
CA ASP A 75 -5.49 -11.49 11.48
C ASP A 75 -4.62 -10.37 10.91
N PHE A 76 -3.64 -10.78 10.10
CA PHE A 76 -2.83 -9.85 9.32
C PHE A 76 -3.67 -9.21 8.23
N LEU A 77 -3.37 -7.95 7.92
CA LEU A 77 -3.93 -7.28 6.77
C LEU A 77 -3.30 -7.87 5.50
N GLN A 78 -4.12 -8.55 4.71
CA GLN A 78 -3.69 -9.17 3.45
C GLN A 78 -3.61 -8.10 2.36
N THR A 79 -2.49 -8.10 1.62
CA THR A 79 -2.38 -7.32 0.38
C THR A 79 -2.91 -8.18 -0.77
N PRO A 80 -3.93 -7.76 -1.52
CA PRO A 80 -4.40 -8.46 -2.71
C PRO A 80 -3.24 -8.69 -3.68
N GLU A 81 -3.12 -9.90 -4.27
CA GLU A 81 -2.05 -10.21 -5.24
C GLU A 81 -2.04 -9.23 -6.43
N GLU A 82 -3.21 -8.72 -6.81
CA GLU A 82 -3.39 -7.72 -7.88
C GLU A 82 -2.69 -6.38 -7.59
N GLU A 83 -2.39 -6.05 -6.33
CA GLU A 83 -1.63 -4.85 -5.95
C GLU A 83 -0.10 -5.09 -5.95
N LYS A 84 0.35 -6.36 -6.05
CA LYS A 84 1.79 -6.71 -6.15
C LYS A 84 2.30 -6.68 -7.59
N ALA A 85 1.41 -6.74 -8.58
CA ALA A 85 1.79 -6.65 -9.98
C ALA A 85 2.19 -5.20 -10.30
N VAL A 86 3.50 -4.96 -10.40
CA VAL A 86 4.03 -3.70 -10.94
C VAL A 86 3.44 -3.52 -12.35
N PRO A 87 2.73 -2.42 -12.64
CA PRO A 87 2.21 -2.17 -13.97
C PRO A 87 3.40 -2.16 -14.95
N LYS A 88 3.45 -3.13 -15.87
CA LYS A 88 4.40 -3.08 -16.98
C LYS A 88 3.88 -2.02 -17.95
N VAL A 89 4.43 -0.82 -17.87
CA VAL A 89 4.18 0.22 -18.86
C VAL A 89 5.11 -0.05 -20.04
N ASP A 90 4.53 -0.51 -21.15
CA ASP A 90 5.22 -0.68 -22.43
C ASP A 90 5.02 0.59 -23.25
N PHE A 91 6.15 1.23 -23.58
CA PHE A 91 6.22 2.51 -24.28
C PHE A 91 6.50 2.39 -25.77
N SER A 92 6.54 1.17 -26.32
CA SER A 92 7.03 0.90 -27.67
C SER A 92 6.12 1.37 -28.83
N GLY A 93 5.02 2.07 -28.56
CA GLY A 93 4.02 2.44 -29.57
C GLY A 93 3.75 3.94 -29.80
N LEU A 94 4.49 4.86 -29.19
CA LEU A 94 4.25 6.32 -29.32
C LEU A 94 5.33 7.04 -30.14
N GLY A 95 5.64 6.48 -31.30
CA GLY A 95 6.48 7.11 -32.31
C GLY A 95 5.93 6.80 -33.70
N ASP A 96 4.97 7.60 -34.14
CA ASP A 96 4.74 8.07 -35.52
C ASP A 96 3.71 9.22 -35.49
#